data_AF-A0A4J2F1Z5-F1
#
_entry.id   AF-A0A4J2F1Z5-F1
#
_cell.length_a   1.000
_cell.length_b   1.000
_cell.length_c   1.000
_cell.angle_alpha   90.00
_cell.angle_beta   90.00
_cell.angle_gamma   90.00
#
_symmetry.space_group_name_H-M   'P 1'
#
loop_
_entity.id
_entity.type
_entity.pdbx_description
1 polymer ?
#
loop_
_entity_poly.entity_id
_entity_poly.type
_entity_poly.pdbx_seq_one_letter_code
_entity_poly.pdbx_strand_id
1 'polypeptide(L)' 'MEFTDIAMELSKKAWQASFHHPFILQLQEGNLEPAIFRYYLIQDAYYLKAFSEIYHLLADKTSNQEMKRLLK' A
#
# COMPACT_ATOMS: atom_id res chain seq x y z
N MET A 1 -2.94 -22.15 11.30
CA MET A 1 -2.71 -21.25 10.16
C MET A 1 -3.70 -20.14 10.32
N GLU A 2 -3.21 -18.96 10.69
CA GLU A 2 -4.02 -17.78 10.93
C GLU A 2 -4.58 -17.23 9.61
N PHE A 3 -5.61 -16.40 9.67
CA PHE A 3 -6.16 -15.75 8.47
C PHE A 3 -5.08 -14.99 7.68
N THR A 4 -4.15 -14.34 8.38
CA THR A 4 -3.04 -13.60 7.75
C THR A 4 -2.07 -14.51 7.00
N ASP A 5 -1.90 -15.76 7.45
CA ASP A 5 -1.06 -16.73 6.74
C ASP A 5 -1.72 -17.12 5.41
N ILE A 6 -3.05 -17.30 5.41
CA ILE A 6 -3.82 -17.60 4.19
C ILE A 6 -3.71 -16.43 3.19
N ALA A 7 -3.93 -15.19 3.66
CA ALA A 7 -3.82 -14.01 2.83
C ALA A 7 -2.41 -13.85 2.22
N MET A 8 -1.37 -14.12 3.03
CA MET A 8 0.01 -14.11 2.57
C MET A 8 0.23 -15.14 1.45
N GLU A 9 -0.16 -16.40 1.65
CA GLU A 9 0.04 -17.44 0.64
C GLU A 9 -0.72 -17.15 -0.67
N LEU A 10 -1.94 -16.60 -0.59
CA LEU A 10 -2.71 -16.20 -1.77
C LEU A 10 -2.08 -15.02 -2.53
N SER A 11 -1.48 -14.06 -1.82
CA SER A 11 -0.85 -12.89 -2.42
C SER A 11 0.56 -13.16 -2.97
N LYS A 12 1.19 -14.27 -2.56
CA LYS A 12 2.59 -14.61 -2.81
C LYS A 12 3.01 -14.50 -4.28
N LYS A 13 2.17 -14.92 -5.22
CA LYS A 13 2.48 -14.80 -6.65
C LYS A 13 2.60 -13.34 -7.09
N ALA A 14 1.66 -12.48 -6.66
CA ALA A 14 1.70 -11.05 -6.98
C ALA A 14 2.87 -10.35 -6.29
N TRP A 15 3.14 -10.70 -5.04
CA TRP A 15 4.30 -10.22 -4.29
C TRP A 15 5.62 -10.61 -4.98
N GLN A 16 5.80 -11.86 -5.38
CA GLN A 16 7.02 -12.30 -6.08
C GLN A 16 7.17 -11.63 -7.46
N ALA A 17 6.05 -11.38 -8.15
CA ALA A 17 6.07 -10.65 -9.41
C ALA A 17 6.50 -9.19 -9.25
N SER A 18 6.22 -8.53 -8.12
CA SER A 18 6.57 -7.12 -7.93
C SER A 18 8.09 -6.88 -7.92
N PHE A 19 8.90 -7.84 -7.48
CA PHE A 19 10.36 -7.75 -7.52
C PHE A 19 10.93 -7.62 -8.94
N HIS A 20 10.21 -8.16 -9.93
CA HIS A 20 10.61 -8.16 -11.33
C HIS A 20 9.88 -7.08 -12.15
N HIS A 21 9.10 -6.22 -11.49
CA HIS A 21 8.38 -5.16 -12.18
C HIS A 21 9.38 -4.11 -12.71
N PRO A 22 9.25 -3.63 -13.96
CA PRO A 22 10.22 -2.70 -14.56
C PRO A 22 10.49 -1.46 -13.72
N PHE A 23 9.45 -0.89 -13.10
CA PHE A 23 9.60 0.25 -12.19
C PHE A 23 10.58 -0.01 -11.04
N ILE A 24 10.51 -1.18 -10.40
CA ILE A 24 11.36 -1.53 -9.24
C ILE A 24 12.80 -1.77 -9.70
N LEU A 25 12.98 -2.53 -10.79
CA LEU A 25 14.29 -2.81 -11.35
C LEU A 25 15.00 -1.52 -11.79
N GLN A 26 14.32 -0.65 -12.54
CA GLN A 26 14.90 0.62 -13.01
C GLN A 26 15.19 1.59 -11.87
N LEU A 27 14.35 1.60 -10.83
CA LEU A 27 14.59 2.40 -9.63
C LEU A 27 15.85 1.92 -8.90
N GLN A 28 16.00 0.59 -8.75
CA GLN A 28 17.18 -0.03 -8.13
C GLN A 28 18.46 0.25 -8.95
N GLU A 29 18.38 0.15 -10.27
CA GLU A 29 19.50 0.40 -11.18
C GLU A 29 19.86 1.89 -11.30
N GLY A 30 19.01 2.80 -10.82
CA GLY A 30 19.21 4.24 -10.89
C GLY A 30 18.99 4.84 -12.28
N ASN A 31 18.28 4.13 -13.17
CA ASN A 31 17.99 4.55 -14.54
C ASN A 31 16.50 4.82 -14.81
N LEU A 32 15.66 4.82 -13.77
CA LEU A 32 14.25 5.16 -13.89
C LEU A 32 14.07 6.60 -14.39
N GLU A 33 13.30 6.77 -15.47
CA GLU A 33 12.96 8.08 -16.01
C GLU A 33 12.25 8.96 -14.96
N PRO A 34 12.74 10.19 -14.69
CA PRO A 34 12.15 11.07 -13.67
C PRO A 34 10.66 11.34 -13.85
N ALA A 35 10.16 11.34 -15.09
CA ALA A 35 8.74 11.52 -15.39
C ALA A 35 7.89 10.38 -14.83
N ILE A 36 8.37 9.12 -14.91
CA ILE A 36 7.68 7.95 -14.36
C ILE A 36 7.59 8.08 -12.83
N PHE A 37 8.70 8.45 -12.18
CA PHE A 37 8.72 8.65 -10.73
C PHE A 37 7.81 9.80 -10.30
N ARG A 38 7.77 10.90 -11.06
CA ARG A 38 6.82 12.00 -10.83
C ARG A 38 5.37 11.53 -10.85
N TYR A 39 4.97 10.68 -11.81
CA TYR A 39 3.61 10.14 -11.85
C TYR A 39 3.31 9.17 -10.71
N TYR A 40 4.31 8.41 -10.25
CA TYR A 40 4.19 7.59 -9.04
C TYR A 40 3.91 8.46 -7.81
N LEU A 41 4.66 9.55 -7.59
CA LEU A 41 4.45 10.46 -6.46
C LEU A 41 3.09 11.14 -6.48
N ILE A 42 2.59 11.53 -7.66
CA ILE A 42 1.25 12.11 -7.80
C ILE A 42 0.19 11.10 -7.37
N GLN A 43 0.31 9.84 -7.80
CA GLN A 43 -0.62 8.78 -7.40
C GLN A 43 -0.53 8.49 -5.91
N ASP A 44 0.67 8.42 -5.35
CA ASP A 44 0.91 8.20 -3.92
C ASP A 44 0.20 9.26 -3.05
N ALA A 45 0.27 10.53 -3.45
CA ALA A 45 -0.45 11.61 -2.78
C ALA A 45 -1.98 11.44 -2.81
N TYR A 46 -2.55 11.00 -3.94
CA TYR A 46 -3.99 10.71 -4.03
C TYR A 46 -4.39 9.52 -3.16
N TYR A 47 -3.59 8.45 -3.16
CA TYR A 47 -3.83 7.29 -2.31
C TYR A 47 -3.75 7.66 -0.83
N LEU A 48 -2.77 8.47 -0.42
CA LEU A 48 -2.63 8.92 0.97
C LEU A 48 -3.89 9.66 1.46
N LYS A 49 -4.43 10.56 0.62
CA LYS A 49 -5.68 11.26 0.95
C LYS A 49 -6.84 10.28 1.12
N ALA A 50 -7.02 9.35 0.18
CA ALA A 50 -8.08 8.35 0.25
C ALA A 50 -7.94 7.43 1.47
N PHE A 51 -6.70 7.03 1.82
CA PHE A 51 -6.44 6.22 3.02
C PHE A 51 -6.82 6.95 4.30
N SER A 52 -6.51 8.24 4.41
CA SER A 52 -6.92 9.06 5.56
C SER A 52 -8.45 9.11 5.72
N GLU A 53 -9.18 9.31 4.63
CA GLU A 53 -10.65 9.30 4.64
C GLU A 53 -11.21 7.93 5.07
N ILE A 54 -10.62 6.84 4.57
CA ILE A 54 -11.01 5.48 4.96
C ILE A 54 -10.74 5.22 6.45
N TYR A 55 -9.62 5.67 7.00
CA TYR A 55 -9.32 5.48 8.43
C TYR A 55 -10.30 6.21 9.33
N HIS A 56 -10.70 7.43 8.99
CA HIS A 56 -11.77 8.12 9.72
C HIS A 56 -13.09 7.34 9.69
N LEU A 57 -13.49 6.83 8.52
CA LEU A 57 -14.70 6.01 8.39
C LEU A 57 -14.62 4.71 9.21
N LEU A 58 -13.45 4.07 9.27
CA LEU A 58 -13.25 2.86 10.07
C LEU A 58 -13.28 3.15 11.57
N ALA A 59 -12.73 4.28 12.01
CA ALA A 59 -12.75 4.72 13.41
C ALA A 59 -14.19 4.91 13.94
N ASP A 60 -15.11 5.30 13.07
CA ASP A 60 -16.52 5.47 13.43
C ASP A 60 -17.31 4.16 13.37
N LYS A 61 -16.83 3.16 12.62
CA LYS A 61 -17.47 1.82 12.51
C LYS A 61 -17.01 0.82 13.56
N THR A 62 -15.81 0.97 14.11
CA THR A 62 -15.25 0.02 15.08
C THR A 62 -15.82 0.22 16.49
N SER A 63 -16.09 -0.89 17.19
CA SER A 63 -16.41 -0.89 18.62
C SER A 63 -15.19 -1.02 19.53
N ASN A 64 -14.01 -1.31 18.98
CA ASN A 64 -12.76 -1.43 19.72
C ASN A 64 -12.16 -0.04 19.99
N GLN A 65 -12.03 0.33 21.26
CA GLN A 65 -11.55 1.65 21.69
C GLN A 65 -10.07 1.90 21.35
N GLU A 66 -9.23 0.88 21.44
CA GLU A 66 -7.82 0.99 21.06
C GLU A 66 -7.68 1.25 19.56
N MET A 67 -8.42 0.50 18.73
CA MET A 67 -8.43 0.72 17.28
C MET A 67 -8.96 2.10 16.91
N LYS A 68 -9.99 2.58 17.59
CA LYS A 68 -10.53 3.93 17.38
C LYS A 68 -9.49 5.02 17.65
N ARG A 69 -8.61 4.83 18.64
CA ARG A 69 -7.50 5.75 18.95
C ARG A 69 -6.38 5.69 17.92
N LEU A 70 -6.10 4.52 17.35
CA LEU A 70 -5.04 4.36 16.34
C LEU A 70 -5.45 4.89 14.96
N LEU A 71 -6.75 4.90 14.65
CA LEU A 71 -7.31 5.33 13.37
C LEU A 71 -7.66 6.83 13.31
N LYS A 72 -7.60 7.56 14.42
CA LYS A 72 -7.86 9.01 14.52
C LYS A 72 -6.57 9.77 14.82
#